data_AF-A0A948CDS0-F1
#
_entry.id   AF-A0A948CDS0-F1
#
_cell.length_a   1.000
_cell.length_b   1.000
_cell.length_c   1.000
_cell.angle_alpha   90.00
_cell.angle_beta   90.00
_cell.angle_gamma   90.00
#
_symmetry.space_group_name_H-M   'P 1'
#
loop_
_entity.id
_entity.type
_entity.pdbx_description
1 polymer ?
#
loop_
_entity_poly.entity_id
_entity_poly.type
_entity_poly.pdbx_seq_one_letter_code
_entity_poly.pdbx_strand_id
1 'polypeptide(L)' 'MRLILMGPPGAGKGTQAKFVAEHYSVPAISTGDIFRANVSQGTPL' A
#
# COMPACT_ATOMS: atom_id res chain seq x y z
N MET A 1 12.48 -5.62 -7.57
CA MET A 1 11.53 -4.99 -8.53
C MET A 1 10.98 -3.70 -7.92
N ARG A 2 10.70 -2.65 -8.70
CA ARG A 2 10.07 -1.41 -8.24
C ARG A 2 8.85 -1.14 -9.13
N LEU A 3 7.65 -1.15 -8.53
CA LEU A 3 6.37 -1.02 -9.23
C LEU A 3 5.50 0.03 -8.52
N ILE A 4 4.77 0.82 -9.31
CA ILE A 4 3.75 1.74 -8.82
C ILE A 4 2.39 1.29 -9.37
N LEU A 5 1.41 1.11 -8.50
CA LEU A 5 0.03 0.80 -8.87
C LEU A 5 -0.83 2.07 -8.77
N MET A 6 -1.36 2.55 -9.90
CA MET A 6 -2.23 3.73 -9.98
C MET A 6 -3.62 3.39 -10.53
N GLY A 7 -4.59 4.22 -10.19
CA GLY A 7 -6.00 4.04 -10.58
C GLY A 7 -6.97 4.69 -9.58
N PRO A 8 -8.24 4.87 -9.95
CA PRO A 8 -9.22 5.57 -9.12
C PRO A 8 -9.53 4.83 -7.80
N PRO A 9 -10.19 5.48 -6.82
CA PRO A 9 -10.74 4.80 -5.63
C PRO A 9 -11.61 3.60 -6.04
N GLY A 10 -11.51 2.48 -5.32
CA GLY A 10 -12.25 1.26 -5.65
C GLY A 10 -11.68 0.41 -6.80
N ALA A 11 -10.65 0.86 -7.53
CA ALA A 11 -10.07 0.12 -8.67
C ALA A 11 -9.29 -1.18 -8.31
N GLY A 12 -9.35 -1.65 -7.05
CA GLY A 12 -8.71 -2.90 -6.65
C GLY A 12 -7.18 -2.86 -6.50
N LYS A 13 -6.56 -1.68 -6.47
CA LYS A 13 -5.09 -1.51 -6.36
C LYS A 13 -4.47 -2.30 -5.20
N GLY A 14 -5.07 -2.23 -4.01
CA GLY A 14 -4.57 -2.94 -2.81
C GLY A 14 -4.64 -4.46 -2.98
N THR A 15 -5.72 -4.96 -3.57
CA THR A 15 -5.89 -6.38 -3.90
C THR A 15 -4.79 -6.85 -4.85
N GLN A 16 -4.54 -6.10 -5.93
CA GLN A 16 -3.48 -6.43 -6.90
C GLN A 16 -2.08 -6.31 -6.28
N ALA A 17 -1.85 -5.30 -5.43
CA ALA A 17 -0.59 -5.13 -4.72
C ALA A 17 -0.25 -6.35 -3.86
N LYS A 18 -1.26 -6.92 -3.17
CA LYS A 18 -1.09 -8.13 -2.35
C LYS A 18 -0.67 -9.34 -3.20
N PHE A 19 -1.33 -9.58 -4.34
CA PHE A 19 -0.97 -10.67 -5.24
C PHE A 19 0.45 -10.53 -5.80
N VAL A 20 0.83 -9.33 -6.23
CA VAL A 20 2.19 -9.04 -6.72
C VAL A 20 3.23 -9.23 -5.62
N ALA A 21 2.94 -8.74 -4.41
CA ALA A 21 3.81 -8.87 -3.26
C ALA A 21 4.09 -10.33 -2.89
N GLU A 22 3.04 -11.16 -2.82
CA GLU A 22 3.15 -12.59 -2.54
C GLU A 22 3.92 -13.34 -3.65
N HIS A 23 3.55 -13.12 -4.92
CA HIS A 23 4.14 -13.83 -6.04
C HIS A 23 5.64 -13.54 -6.21
N TYR A 24 6.05 -12.28 -6.06
CA TYR A 24 7.44 -11.86 -6.24
C TYR A 24 8.23 -11.76 -4.94
N SER A 25 7.62 -12.12 -3.79
CA SER A 25 8.23 -11.98 -2.46
C SER A 25 8.79 -10.57 -2.21
N VAL A 26 8.01 -9.54 -2.56
CA VAL A 26 8.34 -8.12 -2.36
C VAL A 26 7.34 -7.47 -1.42
N PRO A 27 7.72 -6.48 -0.60
CA PRO A 27 6.78 -5.80 0.28
C PRO A 27 5.79 -4.93 -0.52
N ALA A 28 4.51 -4.98 -0.14
CA ALA A 28 3.52 -4.00 -0.56
C ALA A 28 3.58 -2.77 0.35
N ILE A 29 3.75 -1.59 -0.25
CA ILE A 29 3.78 -0.31 0.48
C ILE A 29 2.58 0.53 0.04
N SER A 30 1.81 1.02 1.00
CA SER A 30 0.60 1.80 0.80
C SER A 30 0.68 3.06 1.65
N THR A 31 0.65 4.24 1.01
CA THR A 31 0.65 5.51 1.71
C THR A 31 -0.54 5.61 2.66
N GLY A 32 -1.71 5.12 2.27
CA GLY A 32 -2.89 5.09 3.12
C GLY A 32 -2.70 4.31 4.43
N ASP A 33 -2.01 3.16 4.38
CA ASP A 33 -1.73 2.37 5.59
C ASP A 33 -0.70 3.06 6.48
N ILE A 34 0.34 3.64 5.88
CA ILE A 34 1.36 4.43 6.60
C ILE A 34 0.71 5.62 7.31
N PHE A 35 -0.13 6.39 6.61
CA PHE A 35 -0.82 7.53 7.21
C PHE A 35 -1.75 7.11 8.35
N ARG A 36 -2.56 6.05 8.16
CA ARG A 36 -3.43 5.54 9.22
C ARG A 36 -2.64 5.10 10.46
N ALA A 37 -1.52 4.42 10.27
CA ALA A 37 -0.66 3.99 11.38
C ALA A 37 -0.10 5.19 12.16
N ASN A 38 0.45 6.19 11.47
CA ASN A 38 0.98 7.41 12.10
C ASN A 38 -0.09 8.18 12.87
N VAL A 39 -1.29 8.36 12.28
CA VAL A 39 -2.43 9.00 12.95
C VAL A 39 -2.85 8.21 14.20
N SER A 40 -2.93 6.88 14.13
CA SER A 40 -3.28 6.04 15.28
C SER A 40 -2.25 6.07 16.40
N GLN A 41 -0.98 6.33 16.07
CA GLN A 41 0.13 6.42 17.01
C GLN A 41 0.33 7.84 17.55
N GLY A 42 -0.43 8.83 17.07
CA GLY A 42 -0.29 10.23 17.48
C GLY A 42 1.06 10.84 17.11
N THR A 43 1.72 10.32 16.07
CA THR A 43 3.01 10.86 15.64
C THR A 43 2.83 12.28 15.07
N PRO A 44 3.80 13.19 15.29
CA PRO A 44 3.80 14.48 14.61
C PRO A 44 3.73 14.30 13.09
N LEU A 45 2.88 15.07 12.43
CA LEU A 45 2.76 15.14 10.97
C LEU A 45 3.73 16.18 10.38
#